data_AF-A0A1F8E3K9-F1
#
_entry.id   AF-A0A1F8E3K9-F1
#
_cell.length_a   1.000
_cell.length_b   1.000
_cell.length_c   1.000
_cell.angle_alpha   90.00
_cell.angle_beta   90.00
_cell.angle_gamma   90.00
#
_symmetry.space_group_name_H-M   'P 1'
#
loop_
_entity.id
_entity.type
_entity.pdbx_description
1 polymer ?
#
loop_
_entity_poly.entity_id
_entity_poly.type
_entity_poly.pdbx_seq_one_letter_code
_entity_poly.pdbx_strand_id
1 'polypeptide(L)' 'MRQCEICGKGSMMHGARKKLRGNYNPTVRTRRYPNLQKLTVMEGLRVNACTQCIRTVKKKEAEATAK' A
#
# COMPACT_ATOMS: atom_id res chain seq x y z
N MET A 1 -2.49 -14.41 -2.03
CA MET A 1 -1.22 -13.68 -1.76
C MET A 1 -1.58 -12.27 -1.25
N ARG A 2 -0.87 -11.67 -0.27
CA ARG A 2 -1.15 -10.27 0.16
C ARG A 2 -0.53 -9.29 -0.83
N GLN A 3 -1.25 -9.05 -1.93
CA GLN A 3 -0.82 -8.20 -3.03
C GLN A 3 -1.94 -7.25 -3.43
N CYS A 4 -1.58 -6.06 -3.92
CA CYS A 4 -2.55 -5.15 -4.51
C CYS A 4 -3.03 -5.72 -5.86
N GLU A 5 -4.33 -5.89 -6.04
CA GLU A 5 -4.93 -6.42 -7.27
C GLU A 5 -4.85 -5.42 -8.43
N ILE A 6 -4.70 -4.12 -8.15
CA ILE A 6 -4.63 -3.05 -9.17
C ILE A 6 -3.21 -2.86 -9.72
N CYS A 7 -2.18 -2.91 -8.86
CA CYS A 7 -0.81 -2.54 -9.24
C CYS A 7 0.24 -3.61 -8.93
N GLY A 8 -0.18 -4.78 -8.44
CA GLY A 8 0.73 -5.89 -8.17
C GLY A 8 1.71 -5.65 -7.01
N LYS A 9 1.55 -4.60 -6.20
CA LYS A 9 2.45 -4.34 -5.06
C LYS A 9 2.34 -5.46 -4.03
N GLY A 10 3.43 -6.20 -3.86
CA GLY A 10 3.58 -7.26 -2.84
C GLY A 10 4.45 -6.83 -1.67
N SER A 11 4.70 -7.77 -0.76
CA SER A 11 5.64 -7.55 0.35
C SER A 11 7.09 -7.50 -0.13
N MET A 12 7.92 -6.69 0.52
CA MET A 12 9.35 -6.61 0.23
C MET A 12 10.21 -6.86 1.47
N MET A 13 11.42 -7.37 1.28
CA MET A 13 12.41 -7.54 2.35
C MET A 13 13.30 -6.31 2.45
N HIS A 14 13.22 -5.58 3.56
CA HIS A 14 14.02 -4.37 3.78
C HIS A 14 14.91 -4.50 5.02
N GLY A 15 16.08 -3.87 5.02
CA GLY A 15 16.95 -3.82 6.20
C GLY A 15 16.28 -3.02 7.32
N ALA A 16 16.24 -3.55 8.54
CA ALA A 16 15.85 -2.74 9.68
C ALA A 16 17.07 -1.98 10.23
N ARG A 17 16.82 -0.87 10.91
CA ARG A 17 17.83 -0.14 11.68
C ARG A 17 17.29 0.14 13.07
N LYS A 18 18.13 0.07 14.09
CA LYS A 18 17.78 0.40 15.47
C LYS A 18 18.69 1.52 15.97
N LYS A 19 18.10 2.53 16.62
CA LYS A 19 18.86 3.63 17.21
C LYS A 19 19.54 3.15 18.49
N LEU A 20 20.85 3.27 18.56
CA LEU A 20 21.69 2.90 19.71
C LEU A 20 22.67 4.04 19.97
N ARG A 21 22.62 4.60 21.20
CA ARG A 21 23.55 5.63 21.72
C ARG A 21 23.91 6.75 20.73
N GLY A 22 22.96 7.16 19.87
CA GLY A 22 23.13 8.25 18.91
C GLY A 22 23.02 7.84 17.43
N ASN A 23 23.35 6.60 17.06
CA ASN A 23 23.43 6.16 15.67
C ASN A 23 22.41 5.06 15.31
N TYR A 24 21.98 5.03 14.04
CA TYR A 24 21.10 3.99 13.51
C TYR A 24 21.92 2.82 12.95
N ASN A 25 22.05 1.77 13.75
CA ASN A 25 22.81 0.59 13.35
C ASN A 25 21.91 -0.36 12.53
N PRO A 26 22.41 -0.91 11.40
CA PRO A 26 21.68 -1.91 10.63
C PRO A 26 21.49 -3.20 11.44
N THR A 27 20.30 -3.79 11.32
CA THR A 27 19.92 -5.04 11.98
C THR A 27 19.37 -6.04 10.97
N VAL A 28 18.72 -7.10 11.44
CA VAL A 28 18.12 -8.14 10.59
C VAL A 28 17.13 -7.56 9.57
N ARG A 29 17.06 -8.19 8.40
CA ARG A 29 16.08 -7.81 7.37
C ARG A 29 14.68 -8.19 7.85
N THR A 30 13.74 -7.27 7.69
CA THR A 30 12.33 -7.44 8.06
C THR A 30 11.46 -7.34 6.82
N ARG A 31 10.36 -8.09 6.81
CA ARG A 31 9.37 -8.01 5.75
C ARG A 31 8.50 -6.78 5.97
N ARG A 32 8.39 -5.93 4.94
CA ARG A 32 7.47 -4.78 4.89
C ARG A 32 6.31 -5.13 3.98
N TYR A 33 5.10 -4.93 4.48
CA TYR A 33 3.87 -5.22 3.76
C TYR A 33 3.27 -3.95 3.17
N PRO A 34 2.66 -4.02 1.97
CA PRO A 34 1.86 -2.92 1.45
C PRO A 34 0.63 -2.71 2.34
N ASN A 35 0.22 -1.45 2.49
CA ASN A 35 -1.00 -1.09 3.19
C ASN A 35 -2.21 -1.39 2.29
N LEU A 36 -2.71 -2.62 2.37
CA LEU A 36 -3.84 -3.13 1.59
C LEU A 36 -5.15 -2.88 2.34
N GLN A 37 -6.14 -2.37 1.61
CA GLN A 37 -7.50 -2.11 2.10
C GLN A 37 -8.51 -2.61 1.06
N LYS A 38 -9.72 -2.91 1.50
CA LYS A 38 -10.81 -3.34 0.61
C LYS A 38 -11.47 -2.12 -0.02
N LEU A 39 -11.36 -1.99 -1.33
CA LEU A 39 -12.02 -0.95 -2.12
C LEU A 39 -13.27 -1.55 -2.78
N THR A 40 -14.39 -0.86 -2.70
CA THR A 40 -15.61 -1.21 -3.45
C THR A 40 -15.53 -0.53 -4.81
N VAL A 41 -15.62 -1.29 -5.91
CA VAL A 41 -15.41 -0.75 -7.28
C VAL A 41 -16.73 -0.59 -8.03
N MET A 42 -17.61 -1.59 -7.94
CA MET A 42 -18.97 -1.58 -8.51
C MET A 42 -19.88 -2.35 -7.55
N GLU A 43 -21.20 -2.24 -7.70
CA GLU A 43 -22.26 -2.86 -6.88
C GLU A 43 -21.85 -4.19 -6.22
N GLY A 44 -21.28 -4.12 -5.00
CA GLY A 44 -20.87 -5.28 -4.19
C GLY A 44 -19.48 -5.88 -4.46
N LEU A 45 -18.81 -5.54 -5.56
CA LEU A 45 -17.46 -6.05 -5.87
C LEU A 45 -16.40 -5.33 -5.04
N ARG A 46 -15.66 -6.11 -4.24
CA ARG A 46 -14.58 -5.62 -3.37
C ARG A 46 -13.24 -6.18 -3.82
N VAL A 47 -12.29 -5.28 -4.08
CA VAL A 47 -10.91 -5.61 -4.45
C VAL A 47 -9.94 -5.22 -3.35
N ASN A 48 -8.87 -5.98 -3.15
CA ASN A 48 -7.79 -5.57 -2.25
C ASN A 48 -6.85 -4.61 -2.98
N ALA A 49 -6.94 -3.33 -2.64
CA ALA A 49 -6.16 -2.25 -3.22
C ALA A 49 -5.23 -1.62 -2.18
N CYS A 50 -4.04 -1.17 -2.61
CA CYS A 50 -3.19 -0.37 -1.74
C CYS A 50 -3.72 1.07 -1.62
N THR A 51 -3.38 1.74 -0.52
CA THR A 51 -3.85 3.11 -0.24
C THR A 51 -3.53 4.13 -1.33
N GLN A 52 -2.41 3.97 -2.04
CA GLN A 52 -2.07 4.83 -3.17
C GLN A 52 -3.05 4.66 -4.33
N CYS A 53 -3.38 3.42 -4.71
CA CYS A 53 -4.34 3.14 -5.77
C CYS A 53 -5.74 3.65 -5.40
N ILE A 54 -6.16 3.47 -4.14
CA ILE A 54 -7.45 3.99 -3.65
C ILE A 54 -7.50 5.51 -3.79
N ARG A 55 -6.43 6.21 -3.41
CA ARG A 55 -6.36 7.67 -3.56
C ARG A 55 -6.45 8.10 -5.02
N THR A 56 -5.78 7.39 -5.93
CA THR A 56 -5.84 7.70 -7.37
C THR A 56 -7.24 7.47 -7.94
N VAL A 57 -7.90 6.37 -7.57
CA VAL A 57 -9.28 6.08 -8.01
C VAL A 57 -10.22 7.19 -7.57
N LYS A 58 -10.22 7.53 -6.28
CA LYS A 58 -11.07 8.60 -5.73
C LYS A 58 -10.83 9.97 -6.39
N LYS A 59 -9.56 10.28 -6.71
CA LYS A 59 -9.23 11.51 -7.43
C LYS A 59 -9.86 11.52 -8.83
N LYS A 60 -9.76 10.41 -9.57
CA LYS A 60 -10.36 10.28 -10.91
C LYS A 60 -11.89 10.32 -10.86
N GLU A 61 -12.50 9.70 -9.86
CA GLU A 61 -13.96 9.78 -9.63
C GLU A 61 -14.39 11.23 -9.40
N ALA A 62 -13.68 11.96 -8.53
CA ALA A 62 -13.96 13.36 -8.27
C ALA A 62 -13.81 14.25 -9.53
N GLU A 63 -12.75 14.02 -10.33
CA GLU A 63 -12.54 14.72 -11.60
C GLU A 63 -13.63 14.39 -12.64
N ALA A 64 -14.12 13.15 -12.66
CA ALA A 64 -15.20 12.73 -13.55
C ALA A 64 -16.55 13.32 -13.15
N THR A 65 -16.82 13.52 -11.86
CA THR A 65 -18.05 14.17 -11.38
C THR A 65 -18.06 15.69 -11.50
N ALA A 66 -16.88 16.32 -11.61
CA ALA A 66 -16.73 17.77 -11.73
C ALA A 66 -16.86 18.28 -13.17
N LYS A 67 -17.03 17.37 -14.14
CA LYS A 67 -17.08 17.64 -15.58
C LYS A 67 -18.45 17.30 -16.13
#